data_AF-A0A925VGS7-F1
#
_entry.id   AF-A0A925VGS7-F1
#
_cell.length_a   1.000
_cell.length_b   1.000
_cell.length_c   1.000
_cell.angle_alpha   90.00
_cell.angle_beta   90.00
_cell.angle_gamma   90.00
#
_symmetry.space_group_name_H-M   'P 1'
#
loop_
_entity.id
_entity.type
_entity.pdbx_description
1 polymer ?
#
loop_
_entity_poly.entity_id
_entity_poly.type
_entity_poly.pdbx_seq_one_letter_code
_entity_poly.pdbx_strand_id
1 'polypeptide(L)'
;MPAPVAALVPASFTTFGALLRFLRRRARLTQRDLSIAVGYNFAHISRLEQGQRLPNHATVAAVFVPALGLEHAPEWAARLLELADSAHDAALVNALSASADASAQLDLVPA
;
A
#
# COMPACT_ATOMS: atom_id res chain seq x y z
N MET A 1 28.54 -3.61 25.02
CA MET A 1 28.08 -2.71 23.94
C MET A 1 26.91 -3.39 23.25
N PRO A 2 25.65 -2.93 23.43
CA PRO A 2 24.56 -3.43 22.58
C PRO A 2 24.85 -3.01 21.13
N ALA A 3 24.63 -3.92 20.18
CA ALA A 3 24.73 -3.60 18.75
C ALA A 3 23.78 -2.45 18.39
N PRO A 4 24.12 -1.59 17.40
CA PRO A 4 23.20 -0.57 16.95
C PRO A 4 21.91 -1.24 16.48
N VAL A 5 20.80 -0.96 17.16
CA VAL A 5 19.48 -1.31 16.67
C VAL A 5 19.33 -0.58 15.35
N ALA A 6 19.38 -1.32 14.24
CA ALA A 6 19.26 -0.74 12.90
C ALA A 6 17.99 0.14 12.88
N ALA A 7 18.18 1.45 12.69
CA ALA A 7 17.06 2.37 12.60
C ALA A 7 16.22 1.95 11.40
N LEU A 8 14.92 1.74 11.62
CA LEU A 8 14.01 1.37 10.55
C LEU A 8 13.87 2.56 9.60
N VAL A 9 14.33 2.39 8.36
CA VAL A 9 14.29 3.44 7.32
C VAL A 9 13.17 3.15 6.31
N PRO A 10 12.65 4.15 5.58
CA PRO A 10 11.59 3.95 4.61
C PRO A 10 11.90 2.85 3.59
N ALA A 11 13.15 2.80 3.10
CA ALA A 11 13.61 1.83 2.11
C ALA A 11 13.53 0.36 2.57
N SER A 12 13.44 0.10 3.88
CA SER A 12 13.30 -1.27 4.40
C SER A 12 11.92 -1.89 4.15
N PHE A 13 10.92 -1.08 3.75
CA PHE A 13 9.58 -1.56 3.45
C PHE A 13 9.41 -1.86 1.97
N THR A 14 8.89 -3.04 1.65
CA THR A 14 8.70 -3.52 0.27
C THR A 14 7.25 -3.52 -0.18
N THR A 15 6.29 -3.34 0.73
CA THR A 15 4.85 -3.32 0.40
C THR A 15 4.15 -2.14 1.04
N PHE A 16 3.15 -1.60 0.32
CA PHE A 16 2.33 -0.48 0.79
C PHE A 16 1.65 -0.80 2.13
N GLY A 17 1.01 -1.96 2.25
CA GLY A 17 0.25 -2.34 3.44
C GLY A 17 1.10 -2.44 4.71
N ALA A 18 2.32 -2.99 4.59
CA ALA A 18 3.26 -3.07 5.70
C ALA A 18 3.73 -1.68 6.16
N LEU A 19 4.05 -0.80 5.21
CA LEU A 19 4.44 0.57 5.52
C LEU A 19 3.29 1.37 6.14
N LEU A 20 2.09 1.29 5.57
CA LEU A 20 0.89 1.95 6.09
C LEU A 20 0.62 1.54 7.55
N ARG A 21 0.67 0.24 7.85
CA ARG A 21 0.50 -0.29 9.21
C ARG A 21 1.55 0.25 10.18
N PHE A 22 2.80 0.32 9.74
CA PHE A 22 3.89 0.88 10.55
C PHE A 22 3.67 2.36 10.83
N LEU A 23 3.43 3.17 9.79
CA LEU A 23 3.23 4.62 9.92
C LEU A 23 2.02 4.95 10.79
N ARG A 24 0.92 4.21 10.64
CA ARG A 24 -0.26 4.36 11.50
C ARG A 24 0.07 4.14 12.97
N ARG A 25 0.81 3.08 13.29
CA ARG A 25 1.23 2.78 14.67
C ARG A 25 2.19 3.83 15.21
N ARG A 26 3.10 4.33 14.37
CA ARG A 26 4.00 5.45 14.71
C ARG A 26 3.22 6.72 15.03
N ALA A 27 2.14 7.00 14.30
CA ALA A 27 1.19 8.08 14.57
C ALA A 27 0.23 7.78 15.74
N ARG A 28 0.36 6.62 16.40
CA ARG A 28 -0.49 6.16 17.52
C ARG A 28 -1.98 6.04 17.18
N LEU A 29 -2.30 5.79 15.92
CA LEU A 29 -3.67 5.61 15.44
C LEU A 29 -4.06 4.11 15.46
N THR A 30 -5.28 3.80 15.87
CA THR A 30 -5.89 2.51 15.55
C THR A 30 -6.35 2.49 14.09
N GLN A 31 -6.66 1.31 13.53
CA GLN A 31 -7.24 1.24 12.18
C GLN A 31 -8.56 2.02 12.09
N ARG A 32 -9.31 2.09 13.21
CA ARG A 32 -10.56 2.85 13.28
C ARG A 32 -10.28 4.35 13.26
N ASP A 33 -9.30 4.82 14.01
CA ASP A 33 -8.91 6.24 14.02
C ASP A 33 -8.45 6.69 12.63
N LEU A 34 -7.59 5.88 11.99
CA LEU A 34 -7.14 6.16 10.62
C LEU A 34 -8.34 6.18 9.66
N SER A 35 -9.28 5.25 9.79
CA SER A 35 -10.46 5.18 8.92
C SER A 35 -11.30 6.46 9.00
N ILE A 36 -11.49 7.01 10.20
CA ILE A 36 -12.18 8.29 10.43
C ILE A 36 -11.39 9.43 9.79
N ALA A 37 -10.08 9.50 10.04
CA ALA A 37 -9.21 10.55 9.52
C ALA A 37 -9.18 10.61 7.99
N VAL A 38 -9.25 9.46 7.30
CA VAL A 38 -9.19 9.40 5.83
C VAL A 38 -10.54 9.24 5.14
N GLY A 39 -11.65 9.29 5.88
CA GLY A 39 -13.00 9.16 5.30
C GLY A 39 -13.33 7.77 4.75
N TYR A 40 -12.67 6.72 5.26
CA TYR A 40 -12.94 5.33 4.90
C TYR A 40 -13.60 4.56 6.04
N ASN A 41 -14.16 3.40 5.71
CA ASN A 41 -14.59 2.45 6.73
C ASN A 41 -13.41 1.58 7.21
N PHE A 42 -13.58 0.98 8.39
CA PHE A 42 -12.58 0.12 9.02
C PHE A 42 -12.15 -1.06 8.12
N ALA A 43 -13.09 -1.72 7.46
CA ALA A 43 -12.80 -2.88 6.59
C ALA A 43 -11.94 -2.49 5.37
N HIS A 44 -12.05 -1.25 4.90
CA HIS A 44 -11.20 -0.73 3.83
C HIS A 44 -9.75 -0.56 4.32
N ILE A 45 -9.54 0.07 5.49
CA ILE A 45 -8.21 0.20 6.08
C ILE A 45 -7.57 -1.17 6.34
N SER A 46 -8.34 -2.12 6.88
CA SER A 46 -7.84 -3.48 7.11
C SER A 46 -7.33 -4.14 5.82
N ARG A 47 -8.11 -4.05 4.72
CA ARG A 47 -7.71 -4.62 3.42
C ARG A 47 -6.51 -3.92 2.80
N LEU A 48 -6.40 -2.59 2.95
CA LEU A 48 -5.22 -1.84 2.50
C LEU A 48 -3.95 -2.31 3.25
N GLU A 49 -4.02 -2.46 4.57
CA GLU A 49 -2.90 -2.96 5.37
C GLU A 49 -2.53 -4.42 5.05
N GLN A 50 -3.51 -5.22 4.63
CA GLN A 50 -3.31 -6.60 4.20
C GLN A 50 -2.88 -6.74 2.72
N GLY A 51 -2.79 -5.63 1.97
CA GLY A 51 -2.49 -5.66 0.54
C GLY A 51 -3.60 -6.29 -0.33
N GLN A 52 -4.78 -6.52 0.24
CA GLN A 52 -5.95 -7.08 -0.47
C GLN A 52 -6.69 -6.02 -1.30
N ARG A 53 -6.33 -4.75 -1.14
CA ARG A 53 -6.86 -3.65 -1.90
C ARG A 53 -5.76 -2.68 -2.28
N LEU A 54 -5.89 -2.10 -3.46
CA LEU A 54 -4.93 -1.20 -4.05
C LEU A 54 -5.19 0.23 -3.57
N PRO A 55 -4.17 0.94 -3.09
CA PRO A 55 -4.26 2.37 -2.86
C PRO A 55 -4.29 3.13 -4.20
N ASN A 56 -4.93 4.30 -4.21
CA ASN A 56 -4.82 5.26 -5.31
C ASN A 56 -3.81 6.33 -4.92
N HIS A 57 -2.79 6.57 -5.75
CA HIS A 57 -1.74 7.56 -5.50
C HIS A 57 -2.28 8.94 -5.10
N ALA A 58 -3.23 9.48 -5.86
CA ALA A 58 -3.82 10.79 -5.59
C ALA A 58 -4.53 10.81 -4.22
N THR A 59 -5.21 9.73 -3.86
CA THR A 59 -5.86 9.60 -2.53
C THR A 59 -4.83 9.48 -1.40
N VAL A 60 -3.75 8.72 -1.61
CA VAL A 60 -2.68 8.60 -0.61
C VAL A 60 -2.05 9.97 -0.36
N ALA A 61 -1.70 10.70 -1.42
CA ALA A 61 -1.13 12.04 -1.32
C ALA A 61 -2.08 13.03 -0.62
N ALA A 62 -3.36 13.05 -1.02
CA ALA A 62 -4.30 14.04 -0.54
C ALA A 62 -4.77 13.80 0.90
N VAL A 63 -4.92 12.54 1.33
CA VAL A 63 -5.62 12.22 2.58
C VAL A 63 -4.78 11.41 3.55
N PHE A 64 -3.97 10.45 3.09
CA PHE A 64 -3.16 9.62 3.99
C PHE A 64 -1.92 10.34 4.50
N VAL A 65 -1.20 11.06 3.63
CA VAL A 65 -0.02 11.85 4.02
C VAL A 65 -0.33 12.79 5.19
N PRO A 66 -1.39 13.63 5.14
CA PRO A 66 -1.72 14.48 6.27
C PRO A 66 -2.27 13.72 7.49
N ALA A 67 -3.12 12.71 7.28
CA ALA A 67 -3.66 11.91 8.39
C ALA A 67 -2.59 11.15 9.18
N LEU A 68 -1.45 10.85 8.55
CA LEU A 68 -0.31 10.17 9.16
C LEU A 68 0.75 11.14 9.71
N GLY A 69 0.54 12.45 9.59
CA GLY A 69 1.47 13.48 10.06
C GLY A 69 2.82 13.47 9.32
N LEU A 70 2.80 13.18 8.01
CA LEU A 70 4.02 13.02 7.20
C LEU A 70 4.49 14.30 6.53
N GLU A 71 3.85 15.44 6.80
CA GLU A 71 4.20 16.75 6.20
C GLU A 71 5.64 17.18 6.52
N HIS A 72 6.16 16.72 7.66
CA HIS A 72 7.53 16.97 8.11
C HIS A 72 8.46 15.77 7.94
N ALA A 73 8.01 14.73 7.21
CA ALA A 73 8.74 13.48 6.99
C ALA A 73 8.67 13.06 5.50
N PRO A 74 9.23 13.88 4.58
CA PRO A 74 9.06 13.70 3.14
C PRO A 74 9.59 12.36 2.62
N GLU A 75 10.63 11.80 3.25
CA GLU A 75 11.17 10.48 2.90
C GLU A 75 10.18 9.33 3.16
N TRP A 76 9.34 9.47 4.20
CA TRP A 76 8.30 8.49 4.52
C TRP A 76 7.10 8.65 3.60
N ALA A 77 6.72 9.89 3.28
CA ALA A 77 5.66 10.18 2.32
C ALA A 77 6.02 9.69 0.91
N ALA A 78 7.22 10.01 0.44
CA ALA A 78 7.71 9.58 -0.88
C ALA A 78 7.69 8.06 -1.01
N ARG A 79 8.18 7.34 0.00
CA ARG A 79 8.16 5.87 -0.03
C ARG A 79 6.74 5.30 -0.02
N LEU A 80 5.82 5.91 0.72
CA LEU A 80 4.42 5.48 0.75
C LEU A 80 3.74 5.66 -0.61
N LEU A 81 4.04 6.75 -1.31
CA LEU A 81 3.52 7.03 -2.66
C LEU A 81 4.13 6.09 -3.71
N GLU A 82 5.45 5.90 -3.69
CA GLU A 82 6.14 4.97 -4.59
C GLU A 82 5.60 3.53 -4.47
N LEU A 83 5.36 3.08 -3.24
CA LEU A 83 4.77 1.76 -2.99
C LEU A 83 3.28 1.68 -3.39
N ALA A 84 2.57 2.81 -3.43
CA ALA A 84 1.20 2.85 -3.94
C ALA A 84 1.17 2.67 -5.47
N ASP A 85 2.05 3.36 -6.19
CA ASP A 85 2.20 3.22 -7.64
C ASP A 85 2.65 1.80 -8.01
N SER A 86 3.67 1.29 -7.33
CA SER A 86 4.19 -0.07 -7.54
C SER A 86 3.11 -1.15 -7.35
N ALA A 87 2.22 -0.97 -6.37
CA ALA A 87 1.11 -1.90 -6.14
C ALA A 87 0.09 -1.85 -7.29
N HIS A 88 -0.19 -0.65 -7.82
CA HIS A 88 -1.10 -0.46 -8.94
C HIS A 88 -0.56 -1.09 -10.22
N ASP A 89 0.72 -0.85 -10.53
CA ASP A 89 1.39 -1.41 -11.70
C ASP A 89 1.44 -2.94 -11.64
N ALA A 90 1.78 -3.50 -10.48
CA ALA A 90 1.80 -4.95 -10.28
C ALA A 90 0.42 -5.58 -10.52
N ALA A 91 -0.66 -4.91 -10.09
CA ALA A 91 -2.02 -5.38 -10.34
C ALA A 91 -2.42 -5.30 -11.81
N LEU A 92 -2.02 -4.23 -12.51
CA LEU A 92 -2.24 -4.09 -13.95
C LEU A 92 -1.53 -5.20 -14.74
N VAL A 93 -0.26 -5.45 -14.44
CA VAL A 93 0.52 -6.54 -15.06
C VAL A 93 -0.15 -7.89 -14.82
N ASN A 94 -0.57 -8.17 -13.59
CA ASN A 94 -1.24 -9.43 -13.26
C ASN A 94 -2.58 -9.59 -14.02
N ALA A 95 -3.36 -8.51 -14.17
CA ALA A 95 -4.61 -8.54 -14.92
C ALA A 95 -4.39 -8.78 -16.42
N LEU A 96 -3.36 -8.16 -17.00
CA LEU A 96 -2.99 -8.35 -18.41
C LEU A 96 -2.52 -9.79 -18.66
N SER A 97 -1.68 -10.35 -17.79
CA SER A 97 -1.24 -11.75 -17.89
C SER A 97 -2.42 -12.73 -17.82
N ALA A 98 -3.34 -12.53 -16.87
CA ALA A 98 -4.53 -13.39 -16.75
C ALA A 98 -5.42 -13.35 -18.00
N SER A 99 -5.51 -12.20 -18.69
CA SER A 99 -6.26 -12.08 -19.95
C SER A 99 -5.58 -12.77 -21.14
N ALA A 100 -4.25 -12.78 -21.18
CA ALA A 100 -3.48 -13.48 -22.19
C ALA A 100 -3.60 -15.00 -22.03
N ASP A 101 -3.51 -15.50 -20.80
CA ASP A 101 -3.70 -16.92 -20.48
C ASP A 101 -5.12 -17.41 -20.86
N ALA A 102 -6.15 -16.60 -20.57
CA ALA A 102 -7.53 -16.93 -20.92
C ALA A 102 -7.77 -17.01 -22.44
N SER A 103 -7.07 -16.18 -23.23
CA SER A 103 -7.17 -16.18 -24.69
C SER A 103 -6.51 -17.41 -25.31
N ALA A 104 -5.36 -17.85 -24.77
CA ALA A 104 -4.66 -19.05 -25.23
C ALA A 104 -5.44 -20.36 -24.95
N GLN A 105 -6.32 -20.36 -23.95
CA GLN A 105 -7.08 -21.55 -23.55
C GLN A 105 -8.31 -21.82 -24.44
N LEU A 106 -8.73 -20.86 -25.25
CA LEU A 106 -9.84 -21.00 -26.22
C LEU A 106 -9.41 -21.66 -27.55
N ASP A 107 -8.11 -21.73 -27.85
CA ASP A 107 -7.57 -22.35 -29.07
C ASP A 107 -7.37 -23.88 -28.96
N LEU A 108 -7.65 -24.48 -27.80
CA LEU A 108 -7.45 -25.92 -27.54
C LEU A 108 -8.79 -26.67 -27.35
N VAL A 109 -9.70 -26.56 -28.33
CA VAL A 109 -10.82 -27.50 -28.47
C VAL A 109 -10.43 -28.54 -29.53
N PRO A 110 -10.02 -29.77 -29.15
CA PRO A 110 -9.89 -30.85 -30.12
C PRO A 110 -11.28 -31.26 -30.64
N ALA A 111 -11.37 -31.44 -31.96
CA ALA A 111 -12.53 -31.98 -32.67
C ALA A 111 -12.73 -33.48 -32.43
#